data_AF-A0A7X1NKP6-F1
#
_entry.id   AF-A0A7X1NKP6-F1
#
_cell.length_a   1.000
_cell.length_b   1.000
_cell.length_c   1.000
_cell.angle_alpha   90.00
_cell.angle_beta   90.00
_cell.angle_gamma   90.00
#
_symmetry.space_group_name_H-M   'P 1'
#
loop_
_entity.id
_entity.type
_entity.pdbx_description
1 polymer ?
#
loop_
_entity_poly.entity_id
_entity_poly.type
_entity_poly.pdbx_seq_one_letter_code
_entity_poly.pdbx_strand_id
1 'polypeptide(L)'
;MKDEVQSGYKPVQDDLLKTLGLAVIAGQGVERLMSTCLTFALHGEPLQTVEQFQALLERHSKATLGKLLNALRQRVDLHPAFDDQLDRFLQYRNVIAHRLHDVPGGLDLHSDEGRGRLKAFLLQYMDDGQSVSMVLLGVLRDWARQVGIDLPSDHHLSRRMQHHLDANVMPNLEGLIRSKGRGAYP
;
A
#
# COMPACT_ATOMS: atom_id res chain seq x y z
N MET A 1 -0.73 28.99 27.75
CA MET A 1 -1.71 29.02 26.65
C MET A 1 -0.89 28.99 25.37
N LYS A 2 -0.88 27.87 24.65
CA LYS A 2 -0.19 27.80 23.36
C LYS A 2 -1.11 28.48 22.35
N ASP A 3 -0.63 29.51 21.69
CA ASP A 3 -1.28 30.10 20.53
C ASP A 3 -1.53 28.98 19.51
N GLU A 4 -2.80 28.63 19.31
CA GLU A 4 -3.19 27.78 18.20
C GLU A 4 -2.84 28.56 16.94
N VAL A 5 -1.81 28.08 16.24
CA VAL A 5 -1.45 28.61 14.92
C VAL A 5 -2.66 28.42 14.01
N GLN A 6 -3.43 29.49 13.80
CA GLN A 6 -4.52 29.51 12.85
C GLN A 6 -3.92 29.33 11.45
N SER A 7 -4.31 28.26 10.75
CA SER A 7 -3.78 27.89 9.43
C SER A 7 -4.14 28.89 8.31
N GLY A 8 -5.02 29.85 8.58
CA GLY A 8 -5.62 30.74 7.58
C GLY A 8 -6.78 30.11 6.80
N TYR A 9 -7.06 28.83 6.98
CA TYR A 9 -8.16 28.12 6.31
C TYR A 9 -9.40 27.99 7.19
N LYS A 10 -10.57 27.78 6.55
CA LYS A 10 -11.80 27.40 7.28
C LYS A 10 -11.62 26.00 7.90
N PRO A 11 -12.28 25.68 9.03
CA PRO A 11 -12.16 24.38 9.67
C PRO A 11 -12.40 23.17 8.74
N VAL A 12 -13.33 23.29 7.79
CA VAL A 12 -13.62 22.25 6.79
C VAL A 12 -12.48 22.03 5.79
N GLN A 13 -11.73 23.08 5.47
CA GLN A 13 -10.57 23.00 4.58
C GLN A 13 -9.38 22.39 5.33
N ASP A 14 -9.20 22.75 6.60
CA ASP A 14 -8.21 22.12 7.48
C ASP A 14 -8.43 20.62 7.65
N ASP A 15 -9.68 20.18 7.86
CA ASP A 15 -10.03 18.76 7.95
C ASP A 15 -9.65 18.00 6.66
N LEU A 16 -9.91 18.61 5.49
CA LEU A 16 -9.54 18.02 4.20
C LEU A 16 -8.03 17.95 3.99
N LEU A 17 -7.30 19.00 4.34
CA LEU A 17 -5.84 19.01 4.23
C LEU A 17 -5.20 17.98 5.18
N LYS A 18 -5.74 17.83 6.40
CA LYS A 18 -5.34 16.76 7.32
C LYS A 18 -5.63 15.38 6.73
N THR A 19 -6.81 15.20 6.14
CA THR A 19 -7.19 13.95 5.46
C THR A 19 -6.26 13.65 4.29
N LEU A 20 -5.89 14.66 3.49
CA LEU A 20 -4.92 14.52 2.41
C LEU A 20 -3.54 14.11 2.93
N GLY A 21 -3.07 14.73 4.02
CA GLY A 21 -1.82 14.35 4.68
C GLY A 21 -1.83 12.89 5.15
N LEU A 22 -2.91 12.46 5.80
CA LEU A 22 -3.09 11.06 6.23
C LEU A 22 -3.10 10.11 5.02
N ALA A 23 -3.80 10.46 3.95
CA ALA A 23 -3.84 9.68 2.72
C ALA A 23 -2.44 9.51 2.11
N VAL A 24 -1.65 10.58 2.02
CA VAL A 24 -0.26 10.51 1.52
C VAL A 24 0.59 9.57 2.37
N ILE A 25 0.53 9.69 3.70
CA ILE A 25 1.28 8.82 4.61
C ILE A 25 0.85 7.36 4.47
N ALA A 26 -0.47 7.10 4.41
CA ALA A 26 -0.99 5.75 4.21
C ALA A 26 -0.49 5.15 2.88
N GLY A 27 -0.50 5.94 1.81
CA GLY A 27 0.04 5.54 0.51
C GLY A 27 1.52 5.16 0.53
N GLN A 28 2.34 5.97 1.20
CA GLN A 28 3.77 5.67 1.41
C GLN A 28 3.96 4.37 2.20
N GLY A 29 3.09 4.08 3.16
CA GLY A 29 3.06 2.81 3.87
C GLY A 29 2.87 1.62 2.94
N VAL A 30 1.92 1.72 1.99
CA VAL A 30 1.68 0.67 0.98
C VAL A 30 2.88 0.50 0.05
N GLU A 31 3.48 1.59 -0.44
CA GLU A 31 4.68 1.55 -1.28
C GLU A 31 5.83 0.83 -0.56
N ARG A 32 6.07 1.18 0.71
CA ARG A 32 7.10 0.52 1.53
C ARG A 32 6.81 -0.97 1.71
N LEU A 33 5.57 -1.33 2.01
CA LEU A 33 5.16 -2.71 2.21
C LEU A 33 5.32 -3.55 0.93
N MET A 34 4.96 -2.98 -0.22
CA MET A 34 5.12 -3.63 -1.52
C MET A 34 6.61 -3.83 -1.85
N SER A 35 7.45 -2.81 -1.60
CA SER A 35 8.90 -2.95 -1.70
C SER A 35 9.42 -4.07 -0.82
N THR A 36 8.98 -4.17 0.44
CA THR A 36 9.36 -5.25 1.35
C THR A 36 8.93 -6.61 0.81
N CYS A 37 7.71 -6.75 0.28
CA CYS A 37 7.26 -8.00 -0.33
C CYS A 37 8.17 -8.41 -1.50
N LEU A 38 8.53 -7.47 -2.38
CA LEU A 38 9.41 -7.73 -3.52
C LEU A 38 10.85 -8.05 -3.12
N THR A 39 11.34 -7.48 -2.02
CA THR A 39 12.69 -7.74 -1.52
C THR A 39 12.80 -9.09 -0.79
N PHE A 40 11.76 -9.53 -0.09
CA PHE A 40 11.86 -10.69 0.81
C PHE A 40 11.01 -11.87 0.38
N ALA A 41 9.71 -11.68 0.17
CA ALA A 41 8.78 -12.78 -0.12
C ALA A 41 8.74 -13.15 -1.62
N LEU A 42 8.96 -12.18 -2.50
CA LEU A 42 8.72 -12.27 -3.95
C LEU A 42 9.97 -11.95 -4.78
N HIS A 43 11.15 -11.98 -4.16
CA HIS A 43 12.42 -11.59 -4.77
C HIS A 43 12.88 -12.48 -5.92
N GLY A 44 12.43 -13.75 -5.98
CA GLY A 44 12.58 -14.68 -7.11
C GLY A 44 14.00 -14.85 -7.67
N GLU A 45 15.02 -14.54 -6.88
CA GLU A 45 16.46 -14.59 -7.22
C GLU A 45 17.17 -15.30 -6.07
N PRO A 46 18.07 -16.28 -6.28
CA PRO A 46 18.77 -16.91 -5.17
C PRO A 46 19.66 -15.87 -4.48
N LEU A 47 19.36 -15.52 -3.23
CA LEU A 47 20.13 -14.58 -2.43
C LEU A 47 21.22 -15.37 -1.69
N GLN A 48 22.39 -15.52 -2.32
CA GLN A 48 23.53 -16.26 -1.79
C GLN A 48 24.58 -15.36 -1.14
N THR A 49 24.62 -14.07 -1.52
CA THR A 49 25.61 -13.11 -1.00
C THR A 49 24.95 -11.83 -0.48
N VAL A 50 25.70 -11.12 0.38
CA VAL A 50 25.27 -9.83 0.94
C VAL A 50 25.12 -8.78 -0.15
N GLU A 51 25.99 -8.81 -1.17
CA GLU A 51 25.98 -7.86 -2.29
C GLU A 51 24.73 -8.05 -3.16
N GLN A 52 24.30 -9.30 -3.39
CA GLN A 52 23.05 -9.60 -4.10
C GLN A 52 21.83 -9.06 -3.34
N PHE A 53 21.83 -9.20 -2.01
CA PHE A 53 20.79 -8.66 -1.15
C PHE A 53 20.79 -7.13 -1.13
N GLN A 54 21.96 -6.49 -1.03
CA GLN A 54 22.10 -5.03 -1.08
C GLN A 54 21.61 -4.47 -2.43
N ALA A 55 22.00 -5.09 -3.54
CA ALA A 55 21.53 -4.67 -4.87
C ALA A 55 20.01 -4.76 -5.00
N LEU A 56 19.38 -5.77 -4.39
CA LEU A 56 17.93 -5.92 -4.37
C LEU A 56 17.25 -4.85 -3.49
N LEU A 57 17.81 -4.55 -2.32
CA LEU A 57 17.35 -3.46 -1.46
C LEU A 57 17.41 -2.11 -2.20
N GLU A 58 18.54 -1.81 -2.84
CA GLU A 58 18.71 -0.58 -3.61
C GLU A 58 17.72 -0.47 -4.76
N ARG A 59 17.48 -1.57 -5.50
CA ARG A 59 16.56 -1.64 -6.65
C ARG A 59 15.14 -1.21 -6.28
N HIS A 60 14.65 -1.60 -5.10
CA HIS A 60 13.27 -1.33 -4.68
C HIS A 60 13.14 -0.09 -3.79
N SER A 61 14.20 0.31 -3.07
CA SER A 61 14.19 1.48 -2.16
C SER A 61 13.81 2.82 -2.83
N LYS A 62 14.10 2.97 -4.12
CA LYS A 62 13.80 4.19 -4.91
C LYS A 62 12.77 3.95 -6.01
N ALA A 63 12.17 2.77 -6.06
CA ALA A 63 11.19 2.45 -7.08
C ALA A 63 9.88 3.20 -6.81
N THR A 64 9.29 3.77 -7.85
CA THR A 64 7.95 4.35 -7.78
C THR A 64 6.90 3.25 -7.64
N LEU A 65 5.72 3.57 -7.11
CA LEU A 65 4.62 2.60 -7.01
C LEU A 65 4.33 1.87 -8.32
N GLY A 66 4.33 2.58 -9.46
CA GLY A 66 4.14 1.96 -10.77
C GLY A 66 5.24 0.95 -11.13
N LYS A 67 6.50 1.22 -10.78
CA LYS A 67 7.61 0.26 -10.98
C LYS A 67 7.47 -0.95 -10.05
N LEU A 68 7.08 -0.73 -8.79
CA LEU A 68 6.83 -1.80 -7.83
C LEU A 68 5.67 -2.70 -8.28
N LEU A 69 4.57 -2.11 -8.78
CA LEU A 69 3.42 -2.86 -9.28
C LEU A 69 3.77 -3.68 -10.53
N ASN A 70 4.53 -3.11 -11.47
CA ASN A 70 5.03 -3.85 -12.62
C ASN A 70 5.92 -5.03 -12.21
N ALA A 71 6.82 -4.83 -11.25
CA ALA A 71 7.63 -5.92 -10.71
C ALA A 71 6.76 -6.98 -10.02
N LEU A 72 5.76 -6.59 -9.25
CA LEU A 72 4.81 -7.51 -8.61
C LEU A 72 4.12 -8.40 -9.65
N ARG A 73 3.51 -7.80 -10.68
CA ARG A 73 2.81 -8.51 -11.77
C ARG A 73 3.71 -9.48 -12.55
N GLN A 74 5.01 -9.24 -12.60
CA GLN A 74 5.96 -10.18 -13.21
C GLN A 74 6.19 -11.42 -12.34
N ARG A 75 5.98 -11.34 -11.02
CA ARG A 75 6.28 -12.41 -10.06
C ARG A 75 5.04 -13.19 -9.62
N VAL A 76 3.86 -12.59 -9.70
CA VAL A 76 2.62 -13.20 -9.23
C VAL A 76 1.51 -13.13 -10.27
N ASP A 77 0.60 -14.10 -10.21
CA ASP A 77 -0.73 -14.04 -10.77
C ASP A 77 -1.65 -13.37 -9.73
N LEU A 78 -2.37 -12.34 -10.14
CA LEU A 78 -3.30 -11.61 -9.30
C LEU A 78 -4.71 -12.02 -9.65
N HIS A 79 -5.57 -12.19 -8.64
CA HIS A 79 -7.00 -12.29 -8.88
C HIS A 79 -7.50 -11.03 -9.58
N PRO A 80 -8.36 -11.12 -10.62
CA PRO A 80 -8.80 -9.94 -11.39
C PRO A 80 -9.33 -8.81 -10.52
N ALA A 81 -10.21 -9.10 -9.56
CA ALA A 81 -10.75 -8.09 -8.64
C ALA A 81 -9.68 -7.41 -7.77
N PHE A 82 -8.61 -8.12 -7.42
CA PHE A 82 -7.50 -7.55 -6.65
C PHE A 82 -6.57 -6.72 -7.54
N ASP A 83 -6.36 -7.15 -8.79
CA ASP A 83 -5.59 -6.39 -9.79
C ASP A 83 -6.28 -5.06 -10.13
N ASP A 84 -7.61 -5.08 -10.31
CA ASP A 84 -8.44 -3.88 -10.53
C ASP A 84 -8.30 -2.89 -9.36
N GLN A 85 -8.25 -3.40 -8.14
CA GLN A 85 -8.08 -2.59 -6.94
C GLN A 85 -6.67 -1.98 -6.85
N LEU A 86 -5.63 -2.73 -7.21
CA LEU A 86 -4.26 -2.22 -7.31
C LEU A 86 -4.13 -1.12 -8.37
N ASP A 87 -4.79 -1.29 -9.52
CA ASP A 87 -4.82 -0.27 -10.57
C ASP A 87 -5.55 0.99 -10.11
N ARG A 88 -6.70 0.85 -9.45
CA ARG A 88 -7.44 1.99 -8.88
C ARG A 88 -6.59 2.73 -7.84
N PHE A 89 -5.93 2.00 -6.94
CA PHE A 89 -5.01 2.58 -5.96
C PHE A 89 -3.87 3.36 -6.63
N LEU A 90 -3.22 2.80 -7.66
CA LEU A 90 -2.17 3.48 -8.42
C LEU A 90 -2.68 4.74 -9.12
N GLN A 91 -3.87 4.68 -9.73
CA GLN A 91 -4.49 5.83 -10.39
C GLN A 91 -4.74 6.96 -9.39
N TYR A 92 -5.30 6.65 -8.22
CA TYR A 92 -5.53 7.64 -7.17
C TYR A 92 -4.23 8.25 -6.63
N ARG A 93 -3.21 7.43 -6.39
CA ARG A 93 -1.88 7.92 -6.01
C ARG A 93 -1.32 8.89 -7.04
N ASN A 94 -1.47 8.58 -8.33
CA ASN A 94 -1.03 9.47 -9.41
C ASN A 94 -1.82 10.78 -9.47
N VAL A 95 -3.12 10.74 -9.18
CA VAL A 95 -3.93 11.96 -9.03
C VAL A 95 -3.43 12.81 -7.88
N ILE A 96 -3.21 12.23 -6.69
CA ILE A 96 -2.69 12.93 -5.51
C ILE A 96 -1.31 13.56 -5.80
N ALA A 97 -0.41 12.80 -6.44
CA ALA A 97 0.97 13.23 -6.65
C ALA A 97 1.12 14.30 -7.75
N HIS A 98 0.27 14.26 -8.78
CA HIS A 98 0.54 15.00 -10.02
C HIS A 98 -0.64 15.76 -10.62
N ARG A 99 -1.88 15.44 -10.25
CA ARG A 99 -3.07 15.89 -11.01
C ARG A 99 -4.22 16.38 -10.14
N LEU A 100 -3.99 16.69 -8.86
CA LEU A 100 -5.06 17.04 -7.92
C LEU A 100 -5.89 18.23 -8.43
N HIS A 101 -5.26 19.18 -9.13
CA HIS A 101 -5.89 20.38 -9.70
C HIS A 101 -6.46 20.18 -11.11
N ASP A 102 -6.15 19.07 -11.78
CA ASP A 102 -6.43 18.85 -13.21
C ASP A 102 -7.59 17.87 -13.45
N VAL A 103 -8.31 17.48 -12.39
CA VAL A 103 -9.46 16.58 -12.49
C VAL A 103 -10.69 17.36 -12.99
N PRO A 104 -11.27 17.02 -14.16
CA PRO A 104 -12.49 17.67 -14.65
C PRO A 104 -13.65 17.51 -13.67
N GLY A 105 -14.41 18.58 -13.43
CA GLY A 105 -15.42 18.60 -12.35
C GLY A 105 -14.82 18.81 -10.95
N GLY A 106 -13.50 18.76 -10.79
CA GLY A 106 -12.73 19.32 -9.67
C GLY A 106 -12.72 18.50 -8.39
N LEU A 107 -11.52 18.23 -7.90
CA LEU A 107 -11.24 18.01 -6.48
C LEU A 107 -10.77 19.36 -5.93
N ASP A 108 -11.61 20.04 -5.16
CA ASP A 108 -11.41 21.46 -4.83
C ASP A 108 -11.64 21.74 -3.34
N LEU A 109 -10.92 22.74 -2.81
CA LEU A 109 -11.01 23.16 -1.42
C LEU A 109 -11.98 24.33 -1.21
N HIS A 110 -12.42 24.99 -2.27
CA HIS A 110 -13.14 26.26 -2.17
C HIS A 110 -14.67 26.11 -2.28
N SER A 111 -15.14 25.15 -3.07
CA SER A 111 -16.54 24.80 -3.26
C SER A 111 -16.98 23.65 -2.34
N ASP A 112 -18.23 23.70 -1.87
CA ASP A 112 -18.80 22.64 -1.02
C ASP A 112 -18.83 21.29 -1.73
N GLU A 113 -19.19 21.30 -3.01
CA GLU A 113 -19.26 20.12 -3.86
C GLU A 113 -17.87 19.52 -4.14
N GLY A 114 -16.89 20.38 -4.46
CA GLY A 114 -15.50 19.98 -4.66
C GLY A 114 -14.87 19.39 -3.40
N ARG A 115 -15.19 19.96 -2.23
CA ARG A 115 -14.76 19.46 -0.93
C ARG A 115 -15.35 18.08 -0.63
N GLY A 116 -16.63 17.88 -0.92
CA GLY A 116 -17.29 16.58 -0.79
C GLY A 116 -16.64 15.51 -1.66
N ARG A 117 -16.39 15.82 -2.94
CA ARG A 117 -15.68 14.91 -3.86
C ARG A 117 -14.26 14.60 -3.42
N LEU A 118 -13.50 15.61 -3.00
CA LEU A 118 -12.13 15.42 -2.51
C LEU A 118 -12.12 14.51 -1.27
N LYS A 119 -13.04 14.71 -0.32
CA LYS A 119 -13.13 13.83 0.86
C LYS A 119 -13.40 12.39 0.46
N ALA A 120 -14.42 12.16 -0.37
CA ALA A 120 -14.79 10.82 -0.83
C ALA A 120 -13.65 10.14 -1.58
N PHE A 121 -12.98 10.87 -2.47
CA PHE A 121 -11.79 10.41 -3.19
C PHE A 121 -10.67 9.97 -2.24
N LEU A 122 -10.32 10.80 -1.24
CA LEU A 122 -9.25 10.48 -0.28
C LEU A 122 -9.61 9.28 0.61
N LEU A 123 -10.87 9.18 1.04
CA LEU A 123 -11.35 8.04 1.84
C LEU A 123 -11.29 6.75 1.03
N GLN A 124 -11.73 6.76 -0.23
CA GLN A 124 -11.66 5.57 -1.09
C GLN A 124 -10.20 5.15 -1.35
N TYR A 125 -9.31 6.11 -1.56
CA TYR A 125 -7.88 5.83 -1.72
C TYR A 125 -7.26 5.17 -0.48
N MET A 126 -7.62 5.64 0.72
CA MET A 126 -7.16 5.01 1.96
C MET A 126 -7.76 3.62 2.16
N ASP A 127 -9.02 3.40 1.80
CA ASP A 127 -9.69 2.10 1.90
C ASP A 127 -9.07 1.06 0.94
N ASP A 128 -8.83 1.47 -0.31
CA ASP A 128 -8.13 0.66 -1.30
C ASP A 128 -6.71 0.33 -0.81
N GLY A 129 -5.99 1.33 -0.28
CA GLY A 129 -4.64 1.17 0.27
C GLY A 129 -4.59 0.27 1.50
N GLN A 130 -5.58 0.35 2.38
CA GLN A 130 -5.71 -0.56 3.52
C GLN A 130 -5.90 -1.99 3.03
N SER A 131 -6.84 -2.22 2.12
CA SER A 131 -7.13 -3.54 1.59
C SER A 131 -5.93 -4.15 0.84
N VAL A 132 -5.21 -3.35 0.05
CA VAL A 132 -3.92 -3.77 -0.55
C VAL A 132 -2.89 -4.13 0.52
N SER A 133 -2.78 -3.31 1.57
CA SER A 133 -1.84 -3.57 2.67
C SER A 133 -2.14 -4.88 3.38
N MET A 134 -3.42 -5.23 3.57
CA MET A 134 -3.80 -6.47 4.23
C MET A 134 -3.33 -7.70 3.41
N VAL A 135 -3.48 -7.66 2.09
CA VAL A 135 -2.98 -8.75 1.22
C VAL A 135 -1.46 -8.85 1.26
N LEU A 136 -0.75 -7.72 1.15
CA LEU A 136 0.71 -7.70 1.21
C LEU A 136 1.27 -8.15 2.58
N LEU A 137 0.60 -7.78 3.68
CA LEU A 137 0.92 -8.31 5.01
C LEU A 137 0.70 -9.83 5.09
N GLY A 138 -0.37 -10.34 4.47
CA GLY A 138 -0.63 -11.77 4.33
C GLY A 138 0.54 -12.48 3.63
N VAL A 139 1.03 -11.93 2.53
CA VAL A 139 2.21 -12.45 1.79
C VAL A 139 3.45 -12.51 2.69
N LEU A 140 3.77 -11.43 3.41
CA LEU A 140 4.94 -11.40 4.30
C LEU A 140 4.83 -12.38 5.46
N ARG A 141 3.63 -12.51 6.04
CA ARG A 141 3.39 -13.44 7.14
C ARG A 141 3.48 -14.89 6.69
N ASP A 142 2.93 -15.20 5.52
CA ASP A 142 3.03 -16.54 4.95
C ASP A 142 4.49 -16.90 4.64
N TRP A 143 5.23 -15.99 4.00
CA TRP A 143 6.66 -16.16 3.77
C TRP A 143 7.44 -16.36 5.07
N ALA A 144 7.26 -15.50 6.07
CA ALA A 144 7.95 -15.62 7.36
C ALA A 144 7.70 -16.97 8.03
N ARG A 145 6.45 -17.46 7.98
CA ARG A 145 6.08 -18.79 8.48
C ARG A 145 6.81 -19.91 7.71
N GLN A 146 6.90 -19.82 6.38
CA GLN A 146 7.58 -20.83 5.56
C GLN A 146 9.08 -20.91 5.87
N VAL A 147 9.73 -19.78 6.17
CA VAL A 147 11.17 -19.74 6.48
C VAL A 147 11.47 -19.85 7.99
N GLY A 148 10.45 -20.10 8.82
CA GLY A 148 10.62 -20.28 10.27
C GLY A 148 10.95 -19.01 11.06
N ILE A 149 10.64 -17.83 10.52
CA ILE A 149 10.76 -16.55 11.24
C ILE A 149 9.51 -16.35 12.10
N ASP A 150 9.71 -16.30 13.41
CA ASP A 150 8.67 -15.88 14.34
C ASP A 150 8.52 -14.36 14.31
N LEU A 151 7.38 -13.89 13.80
CA LEU A 151 7.07 -12.46 13.75
C LEU A 151 6.48 -12.05 15.11
N PRO A 152 7.13 -11.16 15.88
CA PRO A 152 6.61 -10.76 17.18
C PRO A 152 5.21 -10.16 17.02
N SER A 153 4.23 -10.80 17.67
CA SER A 153 2.80 -10.44 17.60
C SER A 153 2.46 -9.10 18.25
N ASP A 154 3.37 -8.54 19.04
CA ASP A 154 2.95 -7.69 20.16
C ASP A 154 3.06 -6.18 19.95
N HIS A 155 3.73 -5.66 18.90
CA HIS A 155 4.07 -4.23 18.92
C HIS A 155 3.65 -3.33 17.74
N HIS A 156 3.10 -3.86 16.64
CA HIS A 156 2.79 -2.98 15.49
C HIS A 156 1.43 -3.19 14.79
N LEU A 157 0.82 -4.37 14.90
CA LEU A 157 -0.51 -4.61 14.33
C LEU A 157 -1.57 -4.51 15.41
N SER A 158 -2.62 -3.73 15.16
CA SER A 158 -3.78 -3.74 16.05
C SER A 158 -4.42 -5.14 16.06
N ARG A 159 -4.97 -5.57 17.20
CA ARG A 159 -5.74 -6.84 17.29
C ARG A 159 -6.81 -6.95 16.19
N ARG A 160 -7.43 -5.84 15.83
CA ARG A 160 -8.41 -5.77 14.74
C ARG A 160 -7.80 -6.14 13.38
N MET A 161 -6.60 -5.66 13.07
CA MET A 161 -5.90 -6.01 11.83
C MET A 161 -5.50 -7.48 11.83
N GLN A 162 -5.02 -8.01 12.95
CA GLN A 162 -4.70 -9.44 13.08
C GLN A 162 -5.93 -10.32 12.83
N HIS A 163 -7.04 -10.03 13.51
CA HIS A 163 -8.30 -10.76 13.30
C HIS A 163 -8.77 -10.67 11.85
N HIS A 164 -8.63 -9.50 11.20
CA HIS A 164 -9.01 -9.35 9.80
C HIS A 164 -8.13 -10.19 8.87
N LEU A 165 -6.81 -10.23 9.08
CA LEU A 165 -5.88 -11.08 8.33
C LEU A 165 -6.30 -12.54 8.45
N ASP A 166 -6.46 -13.03 9.67
CA ASP A 166 -6.70 -14.44 9.96
C ASP A 166 -8.06 -14.91 9.44
N ALA A 167 -9.08 -14.05 9.50
CA ALA A 167 -10.42 -14.40 9.07
C ALA A 167 -10.68 -14.22 7.56
N ASN A 168 -10.04 -13.24 6.91
CA ASN A 168 -10.45 -12.83 5.55
C ASN A 168 -9.33 -12.96 4.50
N VAL A 169 -8.08 -12.74 4.89
CA VAL A 169 -6.95 -12.71 3.95
C VAL A 169 -6.25 -14.06 3.90
N MET A 170 -5.77 -14.56 5.03
CA MET A 170 -4.98 -15.79 5.10
C MET A 170 -5.69 -17.01 4.48
N PRO A 171 -7.01 -17.24 4.70
CA PRO A 171 -7.70 -18.38 4.09
C PRO A 171 -7.81 -18.30 2.57
N ASN A 172 -7.71 -17.08 2.00
CA ASN A 172 -7.93 -16.81 0.58
C ASN A 172 -6.65 -16.34 -0.13
N LEU A 173 -5.50 -16.33 0.56
CA LEU A 173 -4.30 -15.64 0.11
C LEU A 173 -3.80 -16.18 -1.24
N GLU A 174 -3.74 -17.51 -1.40
CA GLU A 174 -3.34 -18.14 -2.67
C GLU A 174 -4.29 -17.83 -3.82
N GLY A 175 -5.58 -17.60 -3.51
CA GLY A 175 -6.58 -17.22 -4.51
C GLY A 175 -6.47 -15.76 -4.93
N LEU A 176 -5.98 -14.88 -4.04
CA LEU A 176 -5.81 -13.44 -4.28
C LEU A 176 -4.50 -13.11 -5.00
N ILE A 177 -3.42 -13.78 -4.59
CA ILE A 177 -2.07 -13.55 -5.09
C ILE A 177 -1.29 -14.87 -5.06
N ARG A 178 -0.93 -15.35 -6.26
CA ARG A 178 -0.22 -16.62 -6.42
C ARG A 178 1.13 -16.38 -7.06
N SER A 179 2.20 -16.87 -6.46
CA SER A 179 3.52 -16.82 -7.10
C SER A 179 3.50 -17.61 -8.43
N LYS A 180 4.02 -17.02 -9.51
CA LYS A 180 4.16 -17.67 -10.84
C LYS A 180 5.17 -18.82 -10.85
N GLY A 181 5.79 -19.09 -9.70
CA GLY A 181 6.72 -20.19 -9.49
C GLY A 181 8.18 -19.77 -9.62
N ARG A 182 8.97 -20.14 -8.61
CA ARG A 182 10.11 -21.02 -8.83
C ARG A 182 9.82 -22.30 -8.04
N GLY A 183 10.23 -23.44 -8.58
CA GLY A 183 10.04 -24.75 -7.96
C GLY A 183 10.43 -24.76 -6.49
N ALA A 184 9.83 -25.71 -5.76
CA ALA A 184 10.17 -26.08 -4.40
C ALA A 184 11.63 -25.74 -4.07
N TYR A 185 11.84 -24.89 -3.07
CA TYR A 185 13.12 -24.87 -2.40
C TYR A 185 13.38 -26.31 -1.90
N PRO A 186 14.50 -26.96 -2.28
CA PRO A 186 14.89 -28.23 -1.70
C PRO A 186 15.20 -28.09 -0.20
#